data_AF-A0A844TAM1-F1
#
_entry.id   AF-A0A844TAM1-F1
#
_cell.length_a   1.000
_cell.length_b   1.000
_cell.length_c   1.000
_cell.angle_alpha   90.00
_cell.angle_beta   90.00
_cell.angle_gamma   90.00
#
_symmetry.space_group_name_H-M   'P 1'
#
loop_
_entity.id
_entity.type
_entity.pdbx_description
1 polymer ?
#
loop_
_entity_poly.entity_id
_entity_poly.type
_entity_poly.pdbx_seq_one_letter_code
_entity_poly.pdbx_strand_id
1 'polypeptide(L)'
;MHVSTSLSLSSNAVRDAEFASICGFNDEHLQTKLIERCDRDSVPLVVITTTSARTFLGGGRCRRYLAIEEGTMGARAYMHDVPNGFDVDQPIWRLDRFLNEMTGVSA
;
A
#
# COMPACT_ATOMS: atom_id res chain seq x y z
N MET A 1 8.53 -21.18 -6.95
CA MET A 1 7.21 -21.23 -6.30
C MET A 1 6.79 -19.78 -6.07
N HIS A 2 5.94 -19.24 -6.95
CA HIS A 2 5.58 -17.83 -6.98
C HIS A 2 4.32 -17.65 -6.14
N VAL A 3 4.43 -17.10 -4.93
CA VAL A 3 3.27 -16.81 -4.09
C VAL A 3 2.94 -15.33 -4.28
N SER A 4 2.08 -15.05 -5.26
CA SER A 4 1.43 -13.75 -5.41
C SER A 4 0.09 -13.84 -4.68
N THR A 5 0.06 -13.44 -3.41
CA THR A 5 -1.18 -13.39 -2.63
C THR A 5 -1.91 -12.10 -2.96
N SER A 6 -2.94 -12.18 -3.82
CA SER A 6 -3.94 -11.12 -4.02
C SER A 6 -5.06 -11.35 -3.01
N LEU A 7 -5.28 -10.39 -2.10
CA LEU A 7 -6.32 -10.46 -1.07
C LEU A 7 -7.47 -9.54 -1.51
N SER A 8 -8.60 -10.12 -1.92
CA SER A 8 -9.83 -9.38 -2.24
C SER A 8 -10.77 -9.43 -1.03
N LEU A 9 -11.08 -8.27 -0.43
CA LEU A 9 -12.02 -8.16 0.69
C LEU A 9 -13.33 -7.54 0.19
N SER A 10 -14.44 -8.26 0.37
CA SER A 10 -15.77 -7.83 -0.07
C SER A 10 -16.41 -6.89 0.96
N SER A 11 -16.21 -5.58 0.78
CA SER A 11 -17.09 -4.51 1.28
C SER A 11 -17.32 -3.53 0.13
N ASN A 12 -18.49 -2.89 0.05
CA ASN A 12 -18.96 -2.20 -1.15
C ASN A 12 -18.09 -1.03 -1.65
N ALA A 13 -17.15 -0.52 -0.82
CA ALA A 13 -16.14 0.47 -1.19
C ALA A 13 -14.81 -0.13 -1.71
N VAL A 14 -14.60 -1.45 -1.50
CA VAL A 14 -13.36 -2.21 -1.80
C VAL A 14 -13.49 -2.99 -3.12
N ARG A 15 -14.64 -2.92 -3.81
CA ARG A 15 -14.95 -3.75 -4.99
C ARG A 15 -13.93 -3.70 -6.14
N ASP A 16 -13.15 -2.61 -6.25
CA ASP A 16 -12.14 -2.43 -7.32
C ASP A 16 -10.72 -2.17 -6.77
N ALA A 17 -10.50 -2.28 -5.46
CA ALA A 17 -9.19 -2.07 -4.85
C ALA A 17 -8.45 -3.41 -4.73
N GLU A 18 -7.35 -3.56 -5.47
CA GLU A 18 -6.48 -4.73 -5.35
C GLU A 18 -5.44 -4.45 -4.26
N PHE A 19 -5.56 -5.14 -3.12
CA PHE A 19 -4.67 -4.93 -1.98
C PHE A 19 -3.38 -5.74 -2.16
N ALA A 20 -2.28 -5.05 -2.46
CA ALA A 20 -0.96 -5.65 -2.55
C ALA A 20 -0.17 -5.37 -1.26
N SER A 21 -0.45 -6.10 -0.20
CA SER A 21 0.46 -6.16 0.96
C SER A 21 1.69 -6.96 0.59
N ILE A 22 2.72 -6.27 0.07
CA ILE A 22 3.91 -6.92 -0.43
C ILE A 22 5.08 -6.72 0.53
N CYS A 23 5.39 -7.75 1.31
CA CYS A 23 6.68 -7.92 1.99
C CYS A 23 7.88 -8.03 1.00
N GLY A 24 7.59 -7.99 -0.30
CA GLY A 24 8.52 -8.04 -1.44
C GLY A 24 8.47 -6.81 -2.33
N PHE A 25 7.92 -5.66 -1.89
CA PHE A 25 8.01 -4.41 -2.65
C PHE A 25 9.47 -4.03 -2.96
N ASN A 26 10.48 -4.54 -2.24
CA ASN A 26 11.89 -4.29 -2.61
C ASN A 26 12.36 -5.04 -3.88
N ASP A 27 11.53 -5.90 -4.49
CA ASP A 27 11.83 -6.51 -5.78
C ASP A 27 11.48 -5.56 -6.93
N GLU A 28 12.48 -5.16 -7.70
CA GLU A 28 12.37 -4.22 -8.82
C GLU A 28 11.41 -4.68 -9.93
N HIS A 29 11.33 -5.99 -10.19
CA HIS A 29 10.42 -6.54 -11.20
C HIS A 29 8.98 -6.45 -10.75
N LEU A 30 8.74 -6.65 -9.45
CA LEU A 30 7.41 -6.55 -8.85
C LEU A 30 6.95 -5.09 -8.77
N GLN A 31 7.84 -4.21 -8.35
CA GLN A 31 7.69 -2.75 -8.37
C GLN A 31 7.21 -2.22 -9.73
N THR A 32 7.91 -2.60 -10.80
CA THR A 32 7.57 -2.16 -12.17
C THR A 32 6.17 -2.61 -12.58
N LYS A 33 5.82 -3.88 -12.34
CA LYS A 33 4.50 -4.42 -12.68
C LYS A 33 3.36 -3.71 -11.94
N LEU A 34 3.57 -3.35 -10.68
CA LEU A 34 2.55 -2.64 -9.88
C LEU A 34 2.31 -1.23 -10.38
N ILE A 35 3.37 -0.49 -10.75
CA ILE A 35 3.22 0.84 -11.35
C ILE A 35 2.50 0.74 -12.68
N GLU A 36 2.91 -0.19 -13.56
CA GLU A 36 2.25 -0.37 -14.86
C GLU A 36 0.77 -0.69 -14.72
N ARG A 37 0.38 -1.45 -13.69
CA ARG A 37 -1.02 -1.79 -13.42
C ARG A 37 -1.78 -0.63 -12.79
N CYS A 38 -1.20 0.07 -11.81
CA CYS A 38 -1.77 1.29 -11.23
C CYS A 38 -2.02 2.36 -12.30
N ASP A 39 -1.09 2.51 -13.24
CA ASP A 39 -1.14 3.48 -14.32
C ASP A 39 -2.14 3.08 -15.42
N ARG A 40 -2.07 1.85 -15.93
CA ARG A 40 -2.92 1.36 -17.02
C ARG A 40 -4.37 1.15 -16.59
N ASP A 41 -4.57 0.51 -15.44
CA ASP A 41 -5.88 0.01 -15.01
C ASP A 41 -6.52 0.92 -13.95
N SER A 42 -5.82 2.00 -13.53
CA SER A 42 -6.28 2.94 -12.49
C SER A 42 -6.71 2.25 -11.18
N VAL A 43 -6.12 1.08 -10.92
CA VAL A 43 -6.38 0.27 -9.73
C VAL A 43 -5.72 0.94 -8.52
N PRO A 44 -6.47 1.23 -7.44
CA PRO A 44 -5.90 1.73 -6.20
C PRO A 44 -4.89 0.74 -5.62
N LEU A 45 -3.67 1.22 -5.36
CA LEU A 45 -2.59 0.42 -4.80
C LEU A 45 -2.31 0.84 -3.35
N VAL A 46 -2.41 -0.08 -2.39
CA VAL A 46 -1.88 0.14 -1.04
C VAL A 46 -0.56 -0.60 -0.89
N VAL A 47 0.48 0.12 -0.49
CA VAL A 47 1.82 -0.45 -0.24
C VAL A 47 2.15 -0.24 1.24
N ILE A 48 2.46 -1.33 1.93
CA ILE A 48 2.95 -1.30 3.30
C ILE A 48 4.39 -1.80 3.28
N THR A 49 5.33 -1.01 3.78
CA THR A 49 6.75 -1.36 3.71
C THR A 49 7.54 -0.72 4.86
N THR A 50 8.66 -1.34 5.23
CA THR A 50 9.65 -0.79 6.17
C THR A 50 10.74 0.04 5.46
N THR A 51 10.77 0.01 4.13
CA THR A 51 11.67 0.79 3.29
C THR A 51 10.93 1.93 2.60
N SER A 52 11.66 2.95 2.10
CA SER A 52 11.03 4.10 1.44
C SER A 52 10.37 3.70 0.11
N ALA A 53 9.04 3.48 0.12
CA ALA A 53 8.23 3.33 -1.08
C ALA A 53 7.93 4.69 -1.72
N ARG A 54 8.03 5.77 -0.93
CA ARG A 54 7.86 7.15 -1.41
C ARG A 54 8.69 7.45 -2.65
N THR A 55 9.97 7.08 -2.66
CA THR A 55 10.87 7.40 -3.79
C THR A 55 10.40 6.74 -5.09
N PHE A 56 9.88 5.52 -5.00
CA PHE A 56 9.45 4.75 -6.16
C PHE A 56 8.07 5.17 -6.66
N LEU A 57 7.12 5.38 -5.75
CA LEU A 57 5.74 5.76 -6.09
C LEU A 57 5.62 7.25 -6.45
N GLY A 58 6.37 8.12 -5.77
CA GLY A 58 6.34 9.56 -5.99
C GLY A 58 7.02 10.03 -7.28
N GLY A 59 7.93 9.23 -7.85
CA GLY A 59 8.56 9.50 -9.14
C GLY A 59 7.81 8.94 -10.36
N GLY A 60 6.75 8.14 -10.13
CA GLY A 60 6.06 7.38 -11.18
C GLY A 60 4.75 7.98 -11.69
N ARG A 61 4.14 7.31 -12.68
CA ARG A 61 2.82 7.66 -13.25
C ARG A 61 1.63 7.22 -12.38
N CYS A 62 1.87 6.45 -11.32
CA CYS A 62 0.84 5.94 -10.43
C CYS A 62 0.23 7.08 -9.60
N ARG A 63 -1.05 7.40 -9.85
CA ARG A 63 -1.78 8.48 -9.14
C ARG A 63 -2.66 7.98 -8.00
N ARG A 64 -3.01 6.70 -8.00
CA ARG A 64 -3.92 6.10 -7.01
C ARG A 64 -3.16 5.13 -6.13
N TYR A 65 -2.35 5.67 -5.23
CA TYR A 65 -1.65 4.86 -4.24
C TYR A 65 -1.78 5.42 -2.82
N LEU A 66 -1.64 4.53 -1.85
CA LEU A 66 -1.41 4.81 -0.44
C LEU A 66 -0.17 4.02 -0.01
N ALA A 67 0.94 4.71 0.23
CA ALA A 67 2.14 4.11 0.80
C ALA A 67 2.14 4.33 2.31
N ILE A 68 2.39 3.28 3.09
CA ILE A 68 2.41 3.31 4.55
C ILE A 68 3.75 2.77 5.01
N GLU A 69 4.47 3.60 5.74
CA GLU A 69 5.80 3.33 6.28
C GLU A 69 5.78 3.45 7.81
N GLU A 70 6.81 2.93 8.47
CA GLU A 70 7.02 3.15 9.90
C GLU A 70 7.18 4.66 10.18
N GLY A 71 6.43 5.17 11.15
CA GLY A 71 6.44 6.57 11.54
C GLY A 71 6.72 6.72 13.02
N THR A 72 7.23 7.89 13.43
CA THR A 72 7.57 8.17 14.84
C THR A 72 6.37 8.11 15.78
N MET A 73 5.16 8.37 15.27
CA MET A 73 3.89 8.32 16.01
C MET A 73 3.09 7.02 15.77
N GLY A 74 3.64 6.06 15.05
CA GLY A 74 2.88 4.90 14.58
C GLY A 74 3.25 4.61 13.15
N ALA A 75 2.56 5.24 12.20
CA ALA A 75 2.84 5.12 10.78
C ALA A 75 2.96 6.49 10.10
N ARG A 76 3.65 6.52 8.97
CA ARG A 76 3.66 7.67 8.06
C ARG A 76 3.10 7.25 6.71
N ALA A 77 2.06 7.97 6.27
CA ALA A 77 1.35 7.65 5.05
C ALA A 77 1.66 8.68 3.95
N TYR A 78 1.75 8.23 2.70
CA TYR A 78 1.97 9.04 1.52
C TYR A 78 0.96 8.69 0.43
N MET A 79 0.52 9.71 -0.29
CA MET A 79 -0.36 9.57 -1.46
C MET A 79 0.05 10.61 -2.51
N HIS A 80 -0.44 10.45 -3.73
CA HIS A 80 -0.10 11.35 -4.84
C HIS A 80 -0.31 12.83 -4.49
N ASP A 81 -1.45 13.16 -3.86
CA ASP A 81 -1.82 14.53 -3.50
C ASP A 81 -1.11 15.04 -2.24
N VAL A 82 -0.51 14.15 -1.44
CA VAL A 82 0.22 14.49 -0.20
C VAL A 82 1.60 13.84 -0.25
N PRO A 83 2.50 14.31 -1.14
CA PRO A 83 3.78 13.66 -1.39
C PRO A 83 4.78 13.80 -0.24
N ASN A 84 4.56 14.74 0.68
CA ASN A 84 5.34 14.89 1.92
C ASN A 84 4.84 13.99 3.06
N GLY A 85 3.70 13.34 2.84
CA GLY A 85 3.05 12.44 3.77
C GLY A 85 2.42 13.12 4.98
N PHE A 86 1.70 12.31 5.75
CA PHE A 86 1.05 12.68 6.99
C PHE A 86 1.21 11.56 8.03
N ASP A 87 1.20 11.93 9.31
CA ASP A 87 1.34 10.97 10.40
C ASP A 87 0.00 10.32 10.73
N VAL A 88 0.07 9.04 11.08
CA VAL A 88 -1.07 8.24 11.53
C VAL A 88 -0.72 7.67 12.90
N ASP A 89 -1.54 8.00 13.90
CA ASP A 89 -1.35 7.63 15.32
C ASP A 89 -1.76 6.18 15.61
N GLN A 90 -1.43 5.29 14.68
CA GLN A 90 -1.65 3.85 14.76
C GLN A 90 -0.51 3.15 14.02
N PRO A 91 -0.02 2.00 14.53
CA PRO A 91 1.07 1.25 13.90
C PRO A 91 0.58 0.43 12.69
N ILE A 92 -0.21 1.03 11.80
CA ILE A 92 -0.77 0.38 10.59
C ILE A 92 0.28 0.08 9.51
N TRP A 93 1.54 0.46 9.72
CA TRP A 93 2.66 -0.06 8.93
C TRP A 93 2.90 -1.56 9.21
N ARG A 94 2.35 -2.09 10.31
CA ARG A 94 2.30 -3.53 10.55
C ARG A 94 1.08 -4.12 9.86
N LEU A 95 1.29 -5.17 9.06
CA LEU A 95 0.21 -5.80 8.30
C LEU A 95 -0.93 -6.31 9.19
N ASP A 96 -0.63 -6.91 10.34
CA ASP A 96 -1.64 -7.38 11.29
C ASP A 96 -2.52 -6.24 11.81
N ARG A 97 -1.90 -5.10 12.13
CA ARG A 97 -2.61 -3.91 12.59
C ARG A 97 -3.44 -3.28 11.49
N PHE A 98 -2.89 -3.15 10.29
CA PHE A 98 -3.61 -2.67 9.12
C PHE A 98 -4.86 -3.52 8.83
N LEU A 99 -4.73 -4.85 8.84
CA LEU A 99 -5.86 -5.74 8.58
C LEU A 99 -6.93 -5.63 9.66
N ASN A 100 -6.55 -5.51 10.94
CA ASN A 100 -7.50 -5.29 12.02
C ASN A 100 -8.29 -3.99 11.83
N GLU A 101 -7.62 -2.89 11.47
CA GLU A 101 -8.29 -1.61 11.20
C GLU A 101 -9.23 -1.68 9.99
N MET A 102 -8.82 -2.33 8.90
CA MET A 102 -9.61 -2.39 7.67
C MET A 102 -10.79 -3.36 7.74
N THR A 103 -10.65 -4.45 8.50
CA THR A 103 -11.67 -5.50 8.58
C THR A 103 -12.56 -5.35 9.81
N GLY A 104 -12.14 -4.58 10.82
CA GLY A 104 -12.81 -4.50 12.12
C GLY A 104 -12.73 -5.81 12.93
N VAL A 105 -12.01 -6.82 12.44
CA VAL A 105 -11.78 -8.08 13.14
C VAL A 105 -10.50 -7.95 13.93
N SER A 106 -10.57 -8.07 15.25
CA SER A 106 -9.37 -8.21 16.07
C SER A 106 -8.87 -9.65 15.93
N ALA A 107 -7.72 -9.84 15.26
CA ALA A 107 -7.00 -11.11 15.22
C ALA A 107 -6.42 -11.51 16.58
#